data_AF-A0A662XFX1-F1
#
_entry.id   AF-A0A662XFX1-F1
#
_cell.length_a   1.000
_cell.length_b   1.000
_cell.length_c   1.000
_cell.angle_alpha   90.00
_cell.angle_beta   90.00
_cell.angle_gamma   90.00
#
_symmetry.space_group_name_H-M   'P 1'
#
loop_
_entity.id
_entity.type
_entity.pdbx_description
1 polymer ?
#
loop_
_entity_poly.entity_id
_entity_poly.type
_entity_poly.pdbx_seq_one_letter_code
_entity_poly.pdbx_strand_id
1 'polypeptide(L)'
;LEPNVHYELNLQEGKSAYGQGDVAREPLFTFVDPSVFDRPTFKLLFDLLDNYERGVGWSCSTGISETVTAEELAENNAFLNAVIETAPMRYAHRYDCALASLWLVKNKKFSGDMREFKRKLEHIWFGLYRRERSNDSSGFEHVFVGEEKNVRHPLMLEALI
;
A
#
# COMPACT_ATOMS: atom_id res chain seq x y z
N LEU A 1 12.44 6.41 6.65
CA LEU A 1 12.53 7.88 6.55
C LEU A 1 12.96 8.41 7.89
N GLU A 2 13.69 9.52 7.92
CA GLU A 2 14.18 10.13 9.17
C GLU A 2 13.37 11.40 9.47
N PRO A 3 12.76 11.51 10.67
CA PRO A 3 12.05 12.72 11.10
C PRO A 3 12.97 13.95 11.08
N ASN A 4 12.42 15.11 10.73
CA ASN A 4 13.12 16.41 10.60
C ASN A 4 14.23 16.44 9.54
N VAL A 5 14.37 15.38 8.75
CA VAL A 5 15.25 15.32 7.58
C VAL A 5 14.41 15.14 6.33
N HIS A 6 13.56 14.10 6.33
CA HIS A 6 12.75 13.73 5.18
C HIS A 6 11.29 14.16 5.33
N TYR A 7 10.82 14.40 6.55
CA TYR A 7 9.46 14.85 6.83
C TYR A 7 9.38 15.50 8.21
N GLU A 8 8.39 16.38 8.40
CA GLU A 8 8.08 17.01 9.67
C GLU A 8 6.58 16.88 9.96
N LEU A 9 6.24 16.60 11.23
CA LEU A 9 4.88 16.38 11.69
C LEU A 9 4.42 17.50 12.63
N ASN A 10 3.25 18.06 12.37
CA ASN A 10 2.50 18.89 13.29
C ASN A 10 1.41 18.07 13.98
N LEU A 11 1.76 17.49 15.13
CA LEU A 11 0.86 16.62 15.90
C LEU A 11 -0.34 17.35 16.52
N GLN A 12 -0.28 18.68 16.63
CA GLN A 12 -1.32 19.52 17.22
C GLN A 12 -1.77 18.99 18.60
N GLU A 13 -3.04 19.15 18.97
CA GLU A 13 -3.54 18.75 20.28
C GLU A 13 -4.09 17.32 20.30
N GLY A 14 -3.83 16.61 21.40
CA GLY A 14 -4.34 15.27 21.62
C GLY A 14 -5.83 15.29 22.00
N LYS A 15 -6.60 14.39 21.39
CA LYS A 15 -8.03 14.25 21.65
C LYS A 15 -8.32 13.01 22.52
N SER A 16 -9.20 13.16 23.51
CA SER A 16 -9.75 12.01 24.23
C SER A 16 -10.89 11.37 23.43
N ALA A 17 -11.16 10.07 23.65
CA ALA A 17 -12.19 9.33 22.91
C ALA A 17 -13.60 9.96 22.97
N TYR A 18 -13.88 10.77 24.00
CA TYR A 18 -15.16 11.46 24.20
C TYR A 18 -15.13 12.95 23.86
N GLY A 19 -13.98 13.48 23.43
CA GLY A 19 -13.87 14.89 23.03
C GLY A 19 -14.70 15.18 21.79
N GLN A 20 -15.41 16.31 21.78
CA GLN A 20 -16.11 16.81 20.60
C GLN A 20 -15.35 18.01 20.00
N GLY A 21 -15.49 18.21 18.69
CA GLY A 21 -14.78 19.26 17.95
C GLY A 21 -13.44 18.81 17.37
N ASP A 22 -13.01 19.52 16.33
CA ASP A 22 -11.68 19.37 15.74
C ASP A 22 -10.65 20.17 16.54
N VAL A 23 -9.55 19.51 16.89
CA VAL A 23 -8.44 20.06 17.67
C VAL A 23 -7.12 19.99 16.90
N ALA A 24 -7.19 19.59 15.62
CA ALA A 24 -6.06 19.43 14.72
C ALA A 24 -6.43 20.01 13.34
N ARG A 25 -6.60 21.34 13.28
CA ARG A 25 -7.11 22.07 12.10
C ARG A 25 -6.07 22.23 10.99
N GLU A 26 -4.79 22.17 11.33
CA GLU A 26 -3.68 22.27 10.39
C GLU A 26 -3.33 20.90 9.78
N PRO A 27 -2.62 20.85 8.65
CA PRO A 27 -2.12 19.58 8.11
C PRO A 27 -1.18 18.85 9.09
N LEU A 28 -1.25 17.52 9.09
CA LEU A 28 -0.37 16.69 9.91
C LEU A 28 1.08 16.75 9.43
N PHE A 29 1.30 16.77 8.11
CA PHE A 29 2.61 16.97 7.53
C PHE A 29 2.80 18.45 7.27
N THR A 30 3.80 19.05 7.89
CA THR A 30 4.22 20.43 7.55
C THR A 30 5.23 20.43 6.41
N PHE A 31 5.93 19.31 6.23
CA PHE A 31 6.93 19.12 5.21
C PHE A 31 7.12 17.63 4.91
N VAL A 32 7.28 17.32 3.63
CA VAL A 32 7.81 16.04 3.13
C VAL A 32 8.81 16.37 2.02
N ASP A 33 10.03 15.85 2.11
CA ASP A 33 11.05 16.03 1.08
C ASP A 33 10.62 15.31 -0.21
N PRO A 34 10.44 16.01 -1.33
CA PRO A 34 10.03 15.39 -2.60
C PRO A 34 10.98 14.30 -3.09
N SER A 35 12.27 14.36 -2.72
CA SER A 35 13.27 13.35 -3.10
C SER A 35 12.95 11.95 -2.54
N VAL A 36 12.08 11.87 -1.53
CA VAL A 36 11.57 10.60 -1.00
C VAL A 36 10.74 9.86 -2.06
N PHE A 37 10.01 10.60 -2.89
CA PHE A 37 9.14 10.04 -3.92
C PHE A 37 9.94 9.52 -5.12
N ASP A 38 11.18 9.99 -5.31
CA ASP A 38 12.10 9.45 -6.32
C ASP A 38 12.68 8.07 -5.95
N ARG A 39 12.49 7.63 -4.71
CA ARG A 39 12.96 6.31 -4.27
C ARG A 39 12.19 5.22 -5.03
N PRO A 40 12.87 4.19 -5.57
CA PRO A 40 12.25 3.23 -6.48
C PRO A 40 10.97 2.57 -5.95
N THR A 41 10.94 2.19 -4.68
CA THR A 41 9.77 1.53 -4.07
C THR A 41 8.62 2.50 -3.78
N PHE A 42 8.91 3.78 -3.53
CA PHE A 42 7.86 4.79 -3.33
C PHE A 42 7.25 5.17 -4.68
N LYS A 43 8.09 5.43 -5.69
CA LYS A 43 7.62 5.71 -7.05
C LYS A 43 6.67 4.63 -7.57
N LEU A 44 7.09 3.37 -7.51
CA LEU A 44 6.27 2.24 -7.93
C LEU A 44 5.03 2.00 -7.06
N LEU A 45 5.00 2.53 -5.82
CA LEU A 45 3.81 2.50 -4.99
C LEU A 45 2.81 3.57 -5.46
N PHE A 46 3.27 4.78 -5.79
CA PHE A 46 2.41 5.84 -6.33
C PHE A 46 1.84 5.49 -7.70
N ASP A 47 2.66 4.94 -8.60
CA ASP A 47 2.25 4.40 -9.91
C ASP A 47 1.24 3.23 -9.78
N LEU A 48 1.02 2.72 -8.56
CA LEU A 48 0.04 1.66 -8.31
C LEU A 48 -1.22 2.22 -7.63
N LEU A 49 -1.09 3.28 -6.82
CA LEU A 49 -2.20 3.94 -6.13
C LEU A 49 -3.06 4.77 -7.08
N ASP A 50 -2.47 5.38 -8.11
CA ASP A 50 -3.18 6.16 -9.13
C ASP A 50 -4.23 5.35 -9.92
N ASN A 51 -4.02 4.04 -10.08
CA ASN A 51 -5.01 3.11 -10.63
C ASN A 51 -6.33 3.11 -9.85
N TYR A 52 -6.27 3.41 -8.56
CA TYR A 52 -7.41 3.43 -7.65
C TYR A 52 -7.99 4.85 -7.45
N GLU A 53 -7.32 5.91 -7.92
CA GLU A 53 -7.81 7.30 -7.84
C GLU A 53 -8.82 7.67 -8.95
N ARG A 54 -9.40 6.70 -9.67
CA ARG A 54 -10.33 6.92 -10.80
C ARG A 54 -11.73 7.40 -10.36
N GLY A 55 -11.78 8.55 -9.70
CA GLY A 55 -12.95 9.14 -9.06
C GLY A 55 -13.11 10.64 -9.22
N VAL A 56 -12.78 11.23 -10.38
CA VAL A 56 -13.27 12.58 -10.77
C VAL A 56 -14.21 12.54 -11.99
N GLY A 57 -14.43 11.36 -12.58
CA GLY A 57 -15.33 11.20 -13.73
C GLY A 57 -16.16 9.92 -13.65
N TRP A 58 -17.35 10.01 -13.04
CA TRP A 58 -18.52 9.11 -13.23
C TRP A 58 -18.33 7.57 -13.16
N SER A 59 -17.16 7.02 -12.81
CA SER A 59 -16.92 5.58 -12.84
C SER A 59 -16.42 4.99 -11.51
N CYS A 60 -16.74 5.61 -10.37
CA CYS A 60 -16.82 4.88 -9.10
C CYS A 60 -18.20 4.21 -9.03
N SER A 61 -18.41 3.19 -9.86
CA SER A 61 -19.52 2.25 -9.67
C SER A 61 -18.94 1.00 -9.04
N THR A 62 -18.96 0.98 -7.71
CA THR A 62 -18.99 -0.25 -6.93
C THR A 62 -19.98 -1.21 -7.61
N GLY A 63 -19.46 -2.27 -8.25
CA GLY A 63 -20.25 -3.25 -9.00
C GLY A 63 -19.93 -3.42 -10.48
N ILE A 64 -18.92 -2.76 -11.04
CA ILE A 64 -18.33 -3.13 -12.35
C ILE A 64 -17.18 -4.10 -12.09
N SER A 65 -17.17 -5.25 -12.78
CA SER A 65 -16.05 -6.20 -12.74
C SER A 65 -14.77 -5.47 -13.11
N GLU A 66 -13.88 -5.26 -12.15
CA GLU A 66 -12.57 -4.66 -12.41
C GLU A 66 -11.82 -5.58 -13.38
N THR A 67 -11.61 -5.09 -14.60
CA THR A 67 -10.79 -5.79 -15.58
C THR A 67 -9.38 -5.28 -15.37
N VAL A 68 -8.54 -6.10 -14.72
CA VAL A 68 -7.12 -5.80 -14.58
C VAL A 68 -6.52 -5.70 -15.98
N THR A 69 -6.05 -4.50 -16.30
CA THR A 69 -5.39 -4.15 -17.55
C THR A 69 -3.97 -4.75 -17.60
N ALA A 70 -3.38 -4.80 -18.79
CA ALA A 70 -2.02 -5.30 -18.93
C ALA A 70 -1.01 -4.35 -18.25
N GLU A 71 -1.34 -3.06 -18.23
CA GLU A 71 -0.61 -1.98 -17.59
C GLU A 71 -0.61 -2.15 -16.05
N GLU A 72 -1.79 -2.30 -15.43
CA GLU A 72 -1.90 -2.57 -13.98
C GLU A 72 -1.16 -3.85 -13.56
N LEU A 73 -1.20 -4.90 -14.39
CA LEU A 73 -0.44 -6.12 -14.12
C LEU A 73 1.08 -5.88 -14.18
N ALA A 74 1.54 -5.04 -15.10
CA ALA A 74 2.94 -4.67 -15.22
C ALA A 74 3.41 -3.83 -14.02
N GLU A 75 2.60 -2.88 -13.56
CA GLU A 75 2.85 -2.05 -12.37
C GLU A 75 2.88 -2.90 -11.09
N ASN A 76 1.91 -3.78 -10.89
CA ASN A 76 1.90 -4.76 -9.80
C ASN A 76 3.20 -5.60 -9.78
N ASN A 77 3.63 -6.07 -10.96
CA ASN A 77 4.82 -6.88 -11.10
C ASN A 77 6.09 -6.07 -10.79
N ALA A 78 6.18 -4.84 -11.31
CA ALA A 78 7.30 -3.93 -11.08
C ALA A 78 7.43 -3.57 -9.60
N PHE A 79 6.32 -3.21 -8.94
CA PHE A 79 6.27 -2.95 -7.51
C PHE A 79 6.74 -4.15 -6.70
N LEU A 80 6.20 -5.35 -6.97
CA LEU A 80 6.61 -6.57 -6.26
C LEU A 80 8.09 -6.89 -6.46
N ASN A 81 8.65 -6.70 -7.66
CA ASN A 81 10.09 -6.90 -7.91
C ASN A 81 10.93 -5.96 -7.05
N ALA A 82 10.60 -4.67 -7.02
CA ALA A 82 11.32 -3.71 -6.20
C ALA A 82 11.22 -4.03 -4.71
N VAL A 83 10.04 -4.46 -4.24
CA VAL A 83 9.80 -4.79 -2.82
C VAL A 83 10.59 -6.03 -2.39
N ILE A 84 10.58 -7.12 -3.16
CA ILE A 84 11.29 -8.37 -2.78
C ILE A 84 12.81 -8.22 -2.74
N GLU A 85 13.37 -7.22 -3.42
CA GLU A 85 14.80 -6.92 -3.40
C GLU A 85 15.24 -6.18 -2.12
N THR A 86 14.31 -5.55 -1.40
CA THR A 86 14.61 -4.79 -0.19
C THR A 86 15.10 -5.66 0.97
N ALA A 87 15.93 -5.11 1.84
CA ALA A 87 16.43 -5.83 3.01
C ALA A 87 15.31 -6.37 3.93
N PRO A 88 14.24 -5.62 4.24
CA PRO A 88 13.12 -6.13 5.05
C PRO A 88 12.39 -7.31 4.38
N MET A 89 12.15 -7.27 3.07
CA MET A 89 11.43 -8.35 2.39
C MET A 89 12.30 -9.60 2.22
N ARG A 90 13.60 -9.41 1.92
CA ARG A 90 14.57 -10.50 1.94
C ARG A 90 14.69 -11.13 3.32
N TYR A 91 14.62 -10.32 4.38
CA TYR A 91 14.59 -10.80 5.75
C TYR A 91 13.32 -11.59 6.06
N ALA A 92 12.15 -11.14 5.58
CA ALA A 92 10.88 -11.87 5.71
C ALA A 92 10.88 -13.20 4.94
N HIS A 93 11.49 -13.26 3.75
CA HIS A 93 11.57 -14.45 2.90
C HIS A 93 12.61 -15.47 3.36
N ARG A 94 13.79 -14.99 3.82
CA ARG A 94 15.05 -15.75 3.82
C ARG A 94 14.93 -17.20 4.31
N TYR A 95 15.27 -18.09 3.38
CA TYR A 95 15.59 -19.50 3.58
C TYR A 95 17.12 -19.76 3.55
N ASP A 96 17.95 -18.90 2.93
CA ASP A 96 19.30 -19.28 2.47
C ASP A 96 20.48 -18.42 3.00
N CYS A 97 20.58 -18.30 4.32
CA CYS A 97 21.86 -18.00 4.99
C CYS A 97 21.85 -18.80 6.28
N ALA A 98 22.90 -19.59 6.52
CA ALA A 98 23.04 -20.63 7.54
C ALA A 98 22.82 -20.20 9.02
N LEU A 99 22.30 -19.00 9.30
CA LEU A 99 22.01 -18.49 10.65
C LEU A 99 20.69 -17.73 10.81
N ALA A 100 19.81 -17.62 9.79
CA ALA A 100 18.58 -16.84 9.93
C ALA A 100 17.41 -17.37 9.09
N SER A 101 16.79 -18.47 9.52
CA SER A 101 15.40 -18.76 9.14
C SER A 101 14.50 -17.81 9.91
N LEU A 102 14.06 -16.73 9.29
CA LEU A 102 13.23 -15.77 9.99
C LEU A 102 11.74 -16.06 9.79
N TRP A 103 11.07 -16.22 10.93
CA TRP A 103 9.66 -16.45 11.21
C TRP A 103 8.85 -17.30 10.21
N LEU A 104 8.68 -16.94 8.94
CA LEU A 104 7.79 -17.66 8.01
C LEU A 104 8.26 -19.10 7.75
N VAL A 105 9.53 -19.29 7.42
CA VAL A 105 10.11 -20.63 7.23
C VAL A 105 10.20 -21.38 8.56
N LYS A 106 10.69 -20.69 9.61
CA LYS A 106 10.83 -21.26 10.96
C LYS A 106 9.51 -21.74 11.55
N ASN A 107 8.41 -21.03 11.29
CA ASN A 107 7.06 -21.40 11.72
C ASN A 107 6.29 -22.22 10.68
N LYS A 108 6.96 -22.74 9.65
CA LYS A 108 6.36 -23.57 8.59
C LYS A 108 5.17 -22.89 7.88
N LYS A 109 5.18 -21.57 7.78
CA LYS A 109 4.15 -20.76 7.15
C LYS A 109 4.38 -20.59 5.64
N PHE A 110 5.62 -20.80 5.17
CA PHE A 110 5.96 -20.78 3.76
C PHE A 110 7.18 -21.66 3.48
N SER A 111 7.18 -22.34 2.33
CA SER A 111 8.31 -23.08 1.77
C SER A 111 8.37 -22.77 0.28
N GLY A 112 9.49 -22.23 -0.18
CA GLY A 112 9.69 -21.94 -1.60
C GLY A 112 10.79 -20.90 -1.86
N ASP A 113 11.23 -20.83 -3.11
CA ASP A 113 12.22 -19.85 -3.54
C ASP A 113 11.65 -18.42 -3.61
N MET A 114 12.47 -17.43 -3.96
CA MET A 114 12.03 -16.03 -4.02
C MET A 114 10.96 -15.81 -5.10
N ARG A 115 10.96 -16.60 -6.17
CA ARG A 115 9.97 -16.53 -7.25
C ARG A 115 8.63 -17.07 -6.76
N GLU A 116 8.62 -18.18 -6.04
CA GLU A 116 7.42 -18.73 -5.41
C GLU A 116 6.87 -17.78 -4.34
N PHE A 117 7.76 -17.12 -3.58
CA PHE A 117 7.37 -16.12 -2.60
C PHE A 117 6.73 -14.90 -3.25
N LYS A 118 7.31 -14.39 -4.33
CA LYS A 118 6.69 -13.31 -5.12
C LYS A 118 5.30 -13.71 -5.62
N ARG A 119 5.13 -14.91 -6.20
CA ARG A 119 3.80 -15.40 -6.63
C ARG A 119 2.82 -15.49 -5.47
N LYS A 120 3.29 -15.85 -4.27
CA LYS A 120 2.47 -15.88 -3.07
C LYS A 120 2.06 -14.47 -2.62
N LEU A 121 2.96 -13.50 -2.65
CA LEU A 121 2.67 -12.09 -2.38
C LEU A 121 1.66 -11.54 -3.39
N GLU A 122 1.87 -11.82 -4.67
CA GLU A 122 0.96 -11.44 -5.75
C GLU A 122 -0.46 -11.96 -5.49
N HIS A 123 -0.59 -13.23 -5.12
CA HIS A 123 -1.88 -13.82 -4.80
C HIS A 123 -2.53 -13.24 -3.53
N ILE A 124 -1.75 -12.90 -2.50
CA ILE A 124 -2.28 -12.34 -1.25
C ILE A 124 -2.75 -10.90 -1.45
N TRP A 125 -1.96 -10.08 -2.15
CA TRP A 125 -2.18 -8.65 -2.25
C TRP A 125 -3.02 -8.26 -3.46
N PHE A 126 -2.78 -8.87 -4.62
CA PHE A 126 -3.44 -8.54 -5.90
C PHE A 126 -4.40 -9.63 -6.38
N GLY A 127 -4.48 -10.76 -5.67
CA GLY A 127 -5.50 -11.76 -5.92
C GLY A 127 -6.88 -11.19 -5.59
N LEU A 128 -7.72 -11.04 -6.61
CA LEU A 128 -9.11 -10.62 -6.42
C LEU A 128 -9.85 -11.71 -5.61
N TYR A 129 -10.49 -11.31 -4.52
CA TYR A 129 -11.37 -12.18 -3.74
C TYR A 129 -12.77 -11.59 -3.68
N ARG A 130 -13.76 -12.45 -3.42
CA ARG A 130 -15.17 -12.08 -3.46
C ARG A 130 -15.64 -11.60 -2.09
N ARG A 131 -15.99 -10.32 -1.92
CA ARG A 131 -16.61 -9.79 -0.69
C ARG A 131 -18.15 -9.80 -0.74
N GLU A 132 -18.77 -9.27 -1.81
CA GLU A 132 -20.24 -9.34 -1.98
C GLU A 132 -20.67 -9.83 -3.39
N ARG A 133 -19.92 -9.47 -4.44
CA ARG A 133 -20.01 -10.05 -5.79
C ARG A 133 -18.62 -10.45 -6.30
N SER A 134 -18.58 -11.30 -7.32
CA SER A 134 -17.33 -11.85 -7.86
C SER A 134 -16.37 -10.74 -8.29
N ASN A 135 -15.12 -10.77 -7.82
CA ASN A 135 -14.01 -9.90 -8.26
C ASN A 135 -14.24 -8.39 -8.07
N ASP A 136 -14.49 -7.94 -6.83
CA ASP A 136 -14.72 -6.50 -6.56
C ASP A 136 -13.58 -5.77 -5.84
N SER A 137 -12.62 -6.49 -5.24
CA SER A 137 -11.58 -5.86 -4.42
C SER A 137 -10.34 -6.75 -4.23
N SER A 138 -9.22 -6.12 -3.86
CA SER A 138 -7.94 -6.78 -3.57
C SER A 138 -7.46 -6.56 -2.13
N GLY A 139 -6.49 -7.37 -1.68
CA GLY A 139 -5.88 -7.19 -0.36
C GLY A 139 -5.09 -5.87 -0.28
N PHE A 140 -4.52 -5.46 -1.41
CA PHE A 140 -3.77 -4.22 -1.55
C PHE A 140 -4.67 -3.01 -1.36
N GLU A 141 -5.76 -2.93 -2.11
CA GLU A 141 -6.76 -1.86 -2.01
C GLU A 141 -7.25 -1.69 -0.57
N HIS A 142 -7.64 -2.79 0.08
CA HIS A 142 -8.17 -2.74 1.43
C HIS A 142 -7.19 -2.17 2.47
N VAL A 143 -5.89 -2.41 2.31
CA VAL A 143 -4.86 -2.03 3.31
C VAL A 143 -4.19 -0.71 2.99
N PHE A 144 -3.94 -0.43 1.71
CA PHE A 144 -3.15 0.72 1.27
C PHE A 144 -4.00 1.84 0.64
N VAL A 145 -5.10 1.51 -0.02
CA VAL A 145 -6.02 2.52 -0.58
C VAL A 145 -7.00 3.01 0.50
N GLY A 146 -7.39 2.11 1.40
CA GLY A 146 -8.37 2.37 2.44
C GLY A 146 -9.79 2.06 1.97
N GLU A 147 -10.70 1.72 2.90
CA GLU A 147 -12.08 1.39 2.50
C GLU A 147 -12.84 2.66 2.03
N GLU A 148 -13.06 2.80 0.73
CA GLU A 148 -14.12 3.66 0.19
C GLU A 148 -15.48 2.97 0.36
N LYS A 149 -16.06 3.05 1.55
CA LYS A 149 -17.50 2.90 1.71
C LYS A 149 -18.15 4.27 1.63
N ASN A 150 -18.45 4.72 0.42
CA ASN A 150 -19.36 5.83 0.13
C ASN A 150 -19.04 7.16 0.85
N VAL A 151 -17.92 7.81 0.53
CA VAL A 151 -17.82 9.26 0.77
C VAL A 151 -17.14 9.91 -0.43
N ARG A 152 -17.88 10.78 -1.12
CA ARG A 152 -17.36 11.70 -2.13
C ARG A 152 -16.34 12.62 -1.46
N HIS A 153 -15.06 12.28 -1.48
CA HIS A 153 -14.00 13.26 -1.23
C HIS A 153 -12.73 12.84 -1.98
N PRO A 154 -12.13 13.72 -2.81
CA PRO A 154 -10.90 13.41 -3.51
C PRO A 154 -9.75 13.51 -2.51
N LEU A 155 -9.31 12.40 -1.92
CA LEU A 155 -8.22 12.42 -0.96
C LEU A 155 -7.41 11.12 -1.00
N MET A 156 -6.24 11.21 -1.61
CA MET A 156 -5.02 10.59 -1.06
C MET A 156 -3.77 11.39 -1.43
N LEU A 157 -3.69 11.93 -2.65
CA LEU A 157 -2.55 12.76 -3.04
C LEU A 157 -2.50 14.15 -2.37
N GLU A 158 -3.65 14.81 -2.17
CA GLU A 158 -3.69 16.17 -1.55
C GLU A 158 -3.44 16.15 -0.03
N ALA A 159 -3.48 15.00 0.63
CA ALA A 159 -3.17 14.90 2.06
C ALA A 159 -1.66 14.76 2.34
N LEU A 160 -0.85 14.62 1.29
CA LEU A 160 0.59 14.40 1.33
C LEU A 160 1.42 15.62 0.90
N ILE A 161 0.79 16.70 0.44
CA ILE A 161 1.40 17.96 -0.02
C ILE A 161 0.81 19.12 0.80
#